data_AF-A0A6B0WS12-F1
#
_entry.id   AF-A0A6B0WS12-F1
#
_cell.length_a   1.000
_cell.length_b   1.000
_cell.length_c   1.000
_cell.angle_alpha   90.00
_cell.angle_beta   90.00
_cell.angle_gamma   90.00
#
_symmetry.space_group_name_H-M   'P 1'
#
loop_
_entity.id
_entity.type
_entity.pdbx_description
1 polymer ?
#
loop_
_entity_poly.entity_id
_entity_poly.type
_entity_poly.pdbx_seq_one_letter_code
_entity_poly.pdbx_strand_id
1 'polypeptide(L)'
;ATGVMLEPEYSIPQLLDGTLPAGVGFTAALEAQGYAADPEAAPTRVLEGWSVEAAATCGASAAKLLVLYRPDRPHGAAQERVAAEILVECRRVGIPLVLEPLFYGLSDPAARRAIVIETVERFAAMDPHLLKLPFPVDPVHEPDRSVWAAACAQITERCHMPWTLLSGGGNYESYRDQVAAAVAAGCSGFMAGRALWGEAALASPSDRPGIISDVVAPRLAELRSIVG
;
A
#
# COMPACT_ATOMS: atom_id res chain seq x y z
N ALA A 1 -5.51 -3.40 -14.60
CA ALA A 1 -4.84 -3.86 -13.36
C ALA A 1 -5.33 -5.27 -13.04
N THR A 2 -4.70 -6.00 -12.12
CA THR A 2 -5.24 -7.28 -11.60
C THR A 2 -6.24 -7.07 -10.46
N GLY A 3 -6.15 -5.92 -9.78
CA GLY A 3 -7.16 -5.46 -8.84
C GLY A 3 -7.08 -3.95 -8.61
N VAL A 4 -8.07 -3.42 -7.90
CA VAL A 4 -8.15 -2.01 -7.48
C VAL A 4 -8.36 -1.91 -5.97
N MET A 5 -7.82 -0.87 -5.33
CA MET A 5 -8.07 -0.63 -3.90
C MET A 5 -9.12 0.47 -3.77
N LEU A 6 -10.17 0.20 -3.01
CA LEU A 6 -11.35 1.05 -2.89
C LEU A 6 -11.70 1.25 -1.42
N GLU A 7 -12.34 2.38 -1.13
CA GLU A 7 -12.83 2.74 0.20
C GLU A 7 -14.37 2.68 0.24
N PRO A 8 -14.96 2.47 1.44
CA PRO A 8 -16.38 2.18 1.58
C PRO A 8 -17.32 3.39 1.42
N GLU A 9 -16.84 4.62 1.55
CA GLU A 9 -17.68 5.83 1.57
C GLU A 9 -18.05 6.32 0.16
N TYR A 10 -17.13 6.23 -0.81
CA TYR A 10 -17.35 6.81 -2.16
C TYR A 10 -17.24 5.81 -3.31
N SER A 11 -16.33 4.85 -3.21
CA SER A 11 -15.86 4.07 -4.37
C SER A 11 -16.40 2.63 -4.40
N ILE A 12 -16.51 1.94 -3.26
CA ILE A 12 -17.19 0.64 -3.21
C ILE A 12 -18.67 0.75 -3.63
N PRO A 13 -19.46 1.75 -3.19
CA PRO A 13 -20.85 1.89 -3.63
C PRO A 13 -21.00 2.07 -5.14
N GLN A 14 -19.99 2.61 -5.83
CA GLN A 14 -20.00 2.77 -7.28
C GLN A 14 -19.78 1.46 -8.03
N LEU A 15 -19.31 0.40 -7.38
CA LEU A 15 -19.19 -0.92 -8.00
C LEU A 15 -20.49 -1.71 -8.04
N LEU A 16 -21.53 -1.26 -7.34
CA LEU A 16 -22.81 -1.95 -7.22
C LEU A 16 -23.57 -2.08 -8.55
N ASP A 17 -23.13 -1.38 -9.59
CA ASP A 17 -23.65 -1.46 -10.96
C ASP A 17 -22.95 -2.50 -11.85
N GLY A 18 -21.94 -3.22 -11.34
CA GLY A 18 -21.18 -4.24 -12.08
C GLY A 18 -20.05 -3.67 -12.95
N THR A 19 -19.56 -2.47 -12.65
CA THR A 19 -18.50 -1.78 -13.41
C THR A 19 -17.10 -2.42 -13.36
N LEU A 20 -16.84 -3.40 -12.49
CA LEU A 20 -15.54 -4.08 -12.48
C LEU A 20 -15.36 -4.98 -13.72
N PRO A 21 -14.28 -4.80 -14.51
CA PRO A 21 -13.98 -5.70 -15.61
C PRO A 21 -13.78 -7.13 -15.13
N ALA A 22 -14.18 -8.11 -15.95
CA ALA A 22 -13.97 -9.51 -15.65
C ALA A 22 -12.49 -9.82 -15.34
N GLY A 23 -12.24 -10.56 -14.26
CA GLY A 23 -10.89 -10.90 -13.80
C GLY A 23 -10.19 -9.81 -12.99
N VAL A 24 -10.85 -8.69 -12.68
CA VAL A 24 -10.33 -7.64 -11.79
C VAL A 24 -11.05 -7.70 -10.43
N GLY A 25 -10.31 -8.04 -9.38
CA GLY A 25 -10.81 -7.99 -8.00
C GLY A 25 -10.69 -6.61 -7.37
N PHE A 26 -11.26 -6.42 -6.20
CA PHE A 26 -11.01 -5.21 -5.40
C PHE A 26 -10.60 -5.54 -3.97
N THR A 27 -9.78 -4.65 -3.40
CA THR A 27 -9.38 -4.68 -1.99
C THR A 27 -10.09 -3.54 -1.26
N ALA A 28 -10.75 -3.84 -0.15
CA ALA A 28 -11.50 -2.85 0.63
C ALA A 28 -10.64 -2.27 1.76
N ALA A 29 -10.47 -0.95 1.79
CA ALA A 29 -9.86 -0.26 2.92
C ALA A 29 -10.76 -0.37 4.16
N LEU A 30 -10.16 -0.61 5.32
CA LEU A 30 -10.85 -0.73 6.61
C LEU A 30 -10.68 0.51 7.47
N GLU A 31 -9.51 1.16 7.41
CA GLU A 31 -9.17 2.25 8.30
C GLU A 31 -10.06 3.48 8.09
N ALA A 32 -10.39 4.19 9.18
CA ALA A 32 -11.01 5.49 9.12
C ALA A 32 -10.03 6.58 8.67
N GLN A 33 -8.74 6.38 8.94
CA GLN A 33 -7.69 7.37 8.71
C GLN A 33 -7.06 7.24 7.32
N GLY A 34 -7.08 8.31 6.54
CA GLY A 34 -6.30 8.41 5.31
C GLY A 34 -4.84 8.81 5.55
N TYR A 35 -4.05 8.89 4.48
CA TYR A 35 -2.65 9.32 4.51
C TYR A 35 -2.40 10.75 5.03
N ALA A 36 -3.45 11.58 5.14
CA ALA A 36 -3.38 12.96 5.60
C ALA A 36 -3.76 13.14 7.08
N ALA A 37 -4.10 12.05 7.78
CA ALA A 37 -4.41 12.11 9.21
C ALA A 37 -3.17 12.50 10.03
N ASP A 38 -3.37 13.17 11.16
CA ASP A 38 -2.33 13.34 12.17
C ASP A 38 -2.01 11.97 12.79
N PRO A 39 -0.80 11.42 12.56
CA PRO A 39 -0.43 10.09 13.03
C PRO A 39 -0.33 9.98 14.55
N GLU A 40 -0.18 11.11 15.27
CA GLU A 40 -0.01 11.11 16.73
C GLU A 40 -1.32 11.44 17.48
N ALA A 41 -2.38 11.85 16.78
CA ALA A 41 -3.67 12.18 17.39
C ALA A 41 -4.37 10.97 18.02
N ALA A 42 -4.36 9.82 17.34
CA ALA A 42 -4.94 8.57 17.85
C ALA A 42 -4.40 7.35 17.08
N PRO A 43 -4.46 6.15 17.66
CA PRO A 43 -4.24 4.90 16.92
C PRO A 43 -5.24 4.74 15.77
N THR A 44 -4.85 3.94 14.76
CA THR A 44 -5.75 3.54 13.67
C THR A 44 -7.01 2.88 14.24
N ARG A 45 -8.16 3.17 13.62
CA ARG A 45 -9.43 2.49 13.93
C ARG A 45 -10.08 2.08 12.61
N VAL A 46 -10.92 1.05 12.66
CA VAL A 46 -11.83 0.76 11.55
C VAL A 46 -12.84 1.89 11.42
N LEU A 47 -13.24 2.21 10.19
CA LEU A 47 -14.28 3.20 9.89
C LEU A 47 -15.59 2.86 10.63
N GLU A 48 -16.24 3.87 11.19
CA GLU A 48 -17.50 3.69 11.90
C GLU A 48 -18.58 3.09 10.98
N GLY A 49 -19.28 2.05 11.47
CA GLY A 49 -20.28 1.33 10.67
C GLY A 49 -19.68 0.38 9.61
N TRP A 50 -18.36 0.25 9.54
CA TRP A 50 -17.66 -0.68 8.66
C TRP A 50 -17.03 -1.83 9.43
N SER A 51 -16.76 -2.95 8.75
CA SER A 51 -16.13 -4.12 9.38
C SER A 51 -15.46 -5.04 8.36
N VAL A 52 -14.69 -6.00 8.85
CA VAL A 52 -14.10 -7.07 8.02
C VAL A 52 -15.18 -7.92 7.35
N GLU A 53 -16.26 -8.23 8.07
CA GLU A 53 -17.42 -8.95 7.53
C GLU A 53 -18.11 -8.15 6.44
N ALA A 54 -18.28 -6.85 6.63
CA ALA A 54 -18.91 -5.99 5.65
C ALA A 54 -18.09 -5.96 4.35
N ALA A 55 -16.76 -5.84 4.46
CA ALA A 55 -15.84 -5.93 3.33
C ALA A 55 -15.94 -7.29 2.60
N ALA A 56 -15.96 -8.41 3.33
CA ALA A 56 -16.11 -9.74 2.72
C ALA A 56 -17.50 -9.91 2.07
N THR A 57 -18.56 -9.44 2.72
CA THR A 57 -19.95 -9.56 2.26
C THR A 57 -20.20 -8.76 0.99
N CYS A 58 -19.55 -7.61 0.82
CA CYS A 58 -19.65 -6.81 -0.40
C CYS A 58 -18.78 -7.34 -1.56
N GLY A 59 -18.11 -8.49 -1.38
CA GLY A 59 -17.38 -9.17 -2.44
C GLY A 59 -15.91 -8.74 -2.58
N ALA A 60 -15.33 -8.08 -1.56
CA ALA A 60 -13.92 -7.74 -1.60
C ALA A 60 -13.06 -9.00 -1.67
N SER A 61 -12.05 -8.98 -2.53
CA SER A 61 -11.07 -10.08 -2.65
C SER A 61 -10.05 -10.08 -1.51
N ALA A 62 -9.87 -8.94 -0.86
CA ALA A 62 -9.04 -8.77 0.33
C ALA A 62 -9.51 -7.55 1.14
N ALA A 63 -9.25 -7.56 2.43
CA ALA A 63 -9.32 -6.37 3.27
C ALA A 63 -7.94 -5.70 3.33
N LYS A 64 -7.91 -4.39 3.56
CA LYS A 64 -6.68 -3.63 3.72
C LYS A 64 -6.73 -2.76 4.96
N LEU A 65 -5.60 -2.67 5.65
CA LEU A 65 -5.43 -1.82 6.82
C LEU A 65 -4.15 -0.98 6.69
N LEU A 66 -4.28 0.34 6.74
CA LEU A 66 -3.15 1.27 6.95
C LEU A 66 -2.92 1.52 8.44
N VAL A 67 -1.68 1.39 8.88
CA VAL A 67 -1.23 1.87 10.19
C VAL A 67 -0.09 2.86 10.01
N LEU A 68 -0.29 4.09 10.50
CA LEU A 68 0.78 5.07 10.58
C LEU A 68 1.69 4.69 11.75
N TYR A 69 2.92 4.29 11.45
CA TYR A 69 3.74 3.52 12.37
C TYR A 69 5.14 4.08 12.54
N ARG A 70 5.49 4.39 13.79
CA ARG A 70 6.84 4.69 14.24
C ARG A 70 7.01 4.01 15.61
N PRO A 71 7.94 3.06 15.77
CA PRO A 71 8.09 2.31 17.04
C PRO A 71 8.50 3.21 18.21
N ASP A 72 9.17 4.32 17.90
CA ASP A 72 9.72 5.32 18.82
C ASP A 72 8.81 6.55 19.03
N ARG A 73 7.56 6.50 18.55
CA ARG A 73 6.58 7.59 18.64
C ARG A 73 5.31 7.14 19.36
N PRO A 74 4.41 8.06 19.73
CA PRO A 74 3.12 7.72 20.29
C PRO A 74 2.38 6.66 19.46
N HIS A 75 1.61 5.82 20.15
CA HIS A 75 0.76 4.77 19.57
C HIS A 75 1.47 3.59 18.88
N GLY A 76 2.80 3.52 18.79
CA GLY A 76 3.50 2.39 18.14
C GLY A 76 2.99 1.01 18.57
N ALA A 77 2.93 0.74 19.88
CA ALA A 77 2.38 -0.51 20.42
C ALA A 77 0.86 -0.68 20.22
N ALA A 78 0.11 0.43 20.15
CA ALA A 78 -1.31 0.39 19.87
C ALA A 78 -1.59 0.05 18.40
N GLN A 79 -0.76 0.54 17.47
CA GLN A 79 -0.85 0.22 16.05
C GLN A 79 -0.53 -1.26 15.79
N GLU A 80 0.49 -1.82 16.44
CA GLU A 80 0.78 -3.26 16.37
C GLU A 80 -0.40 -4.10 16.87
N ARG A 81 -1.04 -3.67 17.95
CA ARG A 81 -2.22 -4.34 18.52
C ARG A 81 -3.41 -4.31 17.56
N VAL A 82 -3.74 -3.14 17.00
CA VAL A 82 -4.83 -3.01 16.03
C VAL A 82 -4.58 -3.88 14.80
N ALA A 83 -3.34 -3.92 14.29
CA ALA A 83 -2.98 -4.79 13.18
C ALA A 83 -3.19 -6.28 13.50
N ALA A 84 -2.78 -6.72 14.69
CA ALA A 84 -2.96 -8.09 15.14
C ALA A 84 -4.44 -8.47 15.32
N GLU A 85 -5.26 -7.58 15.90
CA GLU A 85 -6.70 -7.76 16.07
C GLU A 85 -7.41 -7.90 14.72
N ILE A 86 -7.11 -7.03 13.75
CA ILE A 86 -7.70 -7.10 12.41
C ILE A 86 -7.24 -8.34 11.64
N LEU A 87 -6.00 -8.78 11.83
CA LEU A 87 -5.52 -10.02 11.23
C LEU A 87 -6.27 -11.25 11.77
N VAL A 88 -6.55 -11.30 13.07
CA VAL A 88 -7.38 -12.36 13.68
C VAL A 88 -8.79 -12.35 13.09
N GLU A 89 -9.41 -11.18 12.97
CA GLU A 89 -10.76 -11.08 12.38
C GLU A 89 -10.78 -11.47 10.90
N CYS A 90 -9.78 -11.04 10.11
CA CYS A 90 -9.65 -11.43 8.71
C CYS A 90 -9.54 -12.96 8.54
N ARG A 91 -8.73 -13.61 9.39
CA ARG A 91 -8.61 -15.09 9.42
C ARG A 91 -9.93 -15.76 9.82
N ARG A 92 -10.67 -15.20 10.78
CA ARG A 92 -11.97 -15.72 11.22
C ARG A 92 -13.04 -15.60 10.12
N VAL A 93 -13.07 -14.48 9.40
CA VAL A 93 -14.01 -14.23 8.31
C VAL A 93 -13.62 -14.98 7.03
N GLY A 94 -12.34 -15.33 6.87
CA GLY A 94 -11.82 -16.03 5.69
C GLY A 94 -11.48 -15.08 4.53
N ILE A 95 -11.12 -13.83 4.82
CA ILE A 95 -10.69 -12.84 3.82
C ILE A 95 -9.19 -12.51 4.02
N PRO A 96 -8.37 -12.43 2.96
CA PRO A 96 -6.97 -12.02 3.08
C PRO A 96 -6.83 -10.59 3.60
N LEU A 97 -5.75 -10.33 4.36
CA LEU A 97 -5.38 -8.99 4.84
C LEU A 97 -4.15 -8.48 4.10
N VAL A 98 -4.29 -7.32 3.48
CA VAL A 98 -3.21 -6.46 3.01
C VAL A 98 -2.86 -5.47 4.10
N LEU A 99 -1.70 -5.63 4.73
CA LEU A 99 -1.26 -4.78 5.83
C LEU A 99 -0.25 -3.75 5.34
N GLU A 100 -0.57 -2.47 5.53
CA GLU A 100 0.23 -1.33 5.09
C GLU A 100 0.75 -0.54 6.30
N PRO A 101 1.88 -0.92 6.91
CA PRO A 101 2.54 -0.07 7.88
C PRO A 101 3.33 1.03 7.17
N LEU A 102 3.04 2.29 7.50
CA LEU A 102 3.67 3.45 6.88
C LEU A 102 4.31 4.37 7.92
N PHE A 103 5.60 4.60 7.78
CA PHE A 103 6.32 5.53 8.65
C PHE A 103 5.91 6.99 8.40
N TYR A 104 6.16 7.83 9.40
CA TYR A 104 5.92 9.28 9.34
C TYR A 104 6.98 10.05 10.12
N GLY A 105 7.02 11.38 9.92
CA GLY A 105 7.79 12.29 10.76
C GLY A 105 9.30 12.04 10.74
N LEU A 106 9.85 11.75 9.55
CA LEU A 106 11.29 11.63 9.34
C LEU A 106 11.94 13.01 9.12
N SER A 107 12.85 13.39 10.02
CA SER A 107 13.68 14.59 9.84
C SER A 107 14.95 14.32 9.03
N ASP A 108 15.50 13.11 9.13
CA ASP A 108 16.67 12.66 8.38
C ASP A 108 16.30 11.55 7.39
N PRO A 109 16.41 11.78 6.06
CA PRO A 109 16.18 10.76 5.04
C PRO A 109 17.04 9.51 5.18
N ALA A 110 18.26 9.62 5.76
CA ALA A 110 19.14 8.46 5.97
C ALA A 110 18.56 7.46 6.98
N ALA A 111 17.73 7.92 7.92
CA ALA A 111 17.07 7.05 8.90
C ALA A 111 15.98 6.16 8.29
N ARG A 112 15.50 6.48 7.07
CA ARG A 112 14.38 5.77 6.41
C ARG A 112 14.61 4.27 6.33
N ARG A 113 15.82 3.85 5.93
CA ARG A 113 16.15 2.41 5.79
C ARG A 113 16.00 1.67 7.10
N ALA A 114 16.57 2.19 8.18
CA ALA A 114 16.50 1.55 9.49
C ALA A 114 15.04 1.39 9.94
N ILE A 115 14.23 2.43 9.78
CA ILE A 115 12.83 2.44 10.21
C ILE A 115 11.98 1.51 9.37
N VAL A 116 12.16 1.51 8.04
CA VAL A 116 11.43 0.58 7.17
C VAL A 116 11.79 -0.86 7.51
N ILE A 117 13.07 -1.18 7.68
CA ILE A 117 13.50 -2.54 8.01
C ILE A 117 12.98 -3.01 9.37
N GLU A 118 13.05 -2.17 10.42
CA GLU A 118 12.47 -2.49 11.73
C GLU A 118 10.95 -2.70 11.63
N THR A 119 10.27 -1.86 10.84
CA THR A 119 8.83 -2.01 10.58
C THR A 119 8.53 -3.34 9.89
N VAL A 120 9.28 -3.71 8.85
CA VAL A 120 9.09 -5.00 8.16
C VAL A 120 9.27 -6.15 9.14
N GLU A 121 10.33 -6.14 9.94
CA GLU A 121 10.62 -7.22 10.90
C GLU A 121 9.45 -7.45 11.88
N ARG A 122 8.92 -6.38 12.47
CA ARG A 122 7.82 -6.45 13.44
C ARG A 122 6.50 -6.89 12.82
N PHE A 123 6.17 -6.36 11.64
CA PHE A 123 4.89 -6.65 10.98
C PHE A 123 4.91 -7.99 10.24
N ALA A 124 6.05 -8.43 9.70
CA ALA A 124 6.21 -9.76 9.13
C ALA A 124 6.10 -10.86 10.21
N ALA A 125 6.54 -10.60 11.44
CA ALA A 125 6.39 -11.54 12.55
C ALA A 125 4.91 -11.84 12.91
N MET A 126 3.97 -10.97 12.52
CA MET A 126 2.53 -11.21 12.68
C MET A 126 1.97 -12.19 11.63
N ASP A 127 2.72 -12.43 10.55
CA ASP A 127 2.34 -13.28 9.41
C ASP A 127 1.03 -12.84 8.71
N PRO A 128 0.93 -11.58 8.23
CA PRO A 128 -0.20 -11.16 7.40
C PRO A 128 -0.15 -11.83 6.03
N HIS A 129 -1.28 -11.81 5.31
CA HIS A 129 -1.37 -12.45 4.00
C HIS A 129 -0.56 -11.71 2.91
N LEU A 130 -0.47 -10.39 3.01
CA LEU A 130 0.33 -9.54 2.12
C LEU A 130 0.80 -8.28 2.87
N LEU A 131 2.09 -7.94 2.72
CA LEU A 131 2.60 -6.64 3.14
C LEU A 131 2.60 -5.63 1.98
N LYS A 132 2.15 -4.41 2.24
CA LYS A 132 2.27 -3.26 1.33
C LYS A 132 3.22 -2.25 1.95
N LEU A 133 4.40 -2.09 1.36
CA LEU A 133 5.52 -1.43 2.02
C LEU A 133 6.05 -0.24 1.21
N PRO A 134 6.55 0.82 1.88
CA PRO A 134 7.26 1.91 1.21
C PRO A 134 8.63 1.44 0.71
N PHE A 135 9.19 2.17 -0.27
CA PHE A 135 10.56 1.95 -0.69
C PHE A 135 11.54 2.23 0.48
N PRO A 136 12.54 1.38 0.71
CA PRO A 136 13.32 1.40 1.95
C PRO A 136 14.29 2.58 2.06
N VAL A 137 14.70 3.19 0.95
CA VAL A 137 15.62 4.34 0.93
C VAL A 137 14.94 5.54 0.29
N ASP A 138 15.50 6.73 0.53
CA ASP A 138 15.05 7.94 -0.16
C ASP A 138 15.80 8.08 -1.49
N PRO A 139 15.13 7.96 -2.65
CA PRO A 139 15.79 7.98 -3.96
C PRO A 139 16.51 9.29 -4.30
N VAL A 140 16.14 10.40 -3.66
CA VAL A 140 16.75 11.71 -3.91
C VAL A 140 18.06 11.84 -3.14
N HIS A 141 18.12 11.28 -1.93
CA HIS A 141 19.28 11.37 -1.05
C HIS A 141 20.25 10.19 -1.22
N GLU A 142 19.76 9.05 -1.69
CA GLU A 142 20.54 7.86 -1.99
C GLU A 142 20.28 7.46 -3.45
N PRO A 143 21.11 7.87 -4.42
CA PRO A 143 20.93 7.52 -5.82
C PRO A 143 21.54 6.16 -6.20
N ASP A 144 22.38 5.56 -5.35
CA ASP A 144 23.10 4.32 -5.69
C ASP A 144 22.15 3.12 -5.78
N ARG A 145 21.99 2.60 -7.00
CA ARG A 145 21.12 1.46 -7.31
C ARG A 145 21.57 0.16 -6.64
N SER A 146 22.84 0.03 -6.28
CA SER A 146 23.33 -1.12 -5.51
C SER A 146 22.82 -1.08 -4.06
N VAL A 147 22.74 0.11 -3.47
CA VAL A 147 22.17 0.34 -2.14
C VAL A 147 20.67 0.07 -2.15
N TRP A 148 19.97 0.45 -3.23
CA TRP A 148 18.55 0.16 -3.42
C TRP A 148 18.30 -1.35 -3.44
N ALA A 149 19.03 -2.08 -4.27
CA ALA A 149 18.90 -3.52 -4.41
C ALA A 149 19.16 -4.23 -3.06
N ALA A 150 20.23 -3.84 -2.36
CA ALA A 150 20.56 -4.40 -1.04
C ALA A 150 19.47 -4.11 0.00
N ALA A 151 18.89 -2.91 0.00
CA ALA A 151 17.82 -2.55 0.93
C ALA A 151 16.50 -3.29 0.62
N CYS A 152 16.15 -3.48 -0.65
CA CYS A 152 14.99 -4.30 -1.02
C CYS A 152 15.22 -5.78 -0.71
N ALA A 153 16.43 -6.32 -0.90
CA ALA A 153 16.76 -7.69 -0.52
C ALA A 153 16.58 -7.92 0.99
N GLN A 154 16.95 -6.96 1.82
CA GLN A 154 16.71 -7.02 3.27
C GLN A 154 15.22 -7.08 3.64
N ILE A 155 14.34 -6.46 2.87
CA ILE A 155 12.89 -6.62 3.05
C ILE A 155 12.50 -8.06 2.73
N THR A 156 12.89 -8.56 1.55
CA THR A 156 12.55 -9.92 1.11
C THR A 156 13.03 -10.99 2.09
N GLU A 157 14.23 -10.85 2.67
CA GLU A 157 14.76 -11.77 3.69
C GLU A 157 13.88 -11.89 4.94
N ARG A 158 13.09 -10.85 5.26
CA ARG A 158 12.23 -10.78 6.45
C ARG A 158 10.79 -11.13 6.16
N CYS A 159 10.36 -11.06 4.90
CA CYS A 159 9.00 -11.36 4.49
C CYS A 159 8.85 -12.86 4.20
N HIS A 160 8.20 -13.60 5.11
CA HIS A 160 7.79 -14.98 4.86
C HIS A 160 6.54 -15.10 3.96
N MET A 161 5.90 -13.97 3.69
CA MET A 161 4.73 -13.75 2.86
C MET A 161 5.10 -12.86 1.65
N PRO A 162 4.25 -12.77 0.62
CA PRO A 162 4.41 -11.79 -0.44
C PRO A 162 4.47 -10.36 0.12
N TRP A 163 5.23 -9.50 -0.55
CA TRP A 163 5.19 -8.06 -0.29
C TRP A 163 5.09 -7.28 -1.60
N THR A 164 4.45 -6.11 -1.55
CA THR A 164 4.25 -5.21 -2.68
C THR A 164 4.73 -3.80 -2.35
N LEU A 165 5.12 -3.07 -3.39
CA LEU A 165 5.60 -1.69 -3.24
C LEU A 165 4.48 -0.66 -3.39
N LEU A 166 4.30 0.20 -2.38
CA LEU A 166 3.44 1.39 -2.47
C LEU A 166 4.17 2.56 -3.16
N SER A 167 3.42 3.47 -3.79
CA SER A 167 4.03 4.52 -4.60
C SER A 167 4.51 5.77 -3.87
N GLY A 168 4.09 6.00 -2.62
CA GLY A 168 4.55 7.13 -1.79
C GLY A 168 4.15 8.54 -2.26
N GLY A 169 3.66 8.70 -3.49
CA GLY A 169 3.24 9.99 -4.05
C GLY A 169 4.34 10.79 -4.77
N GLY A 170 5.48 10.16 -5.08
CA GLY A 170 6.50 10.75 -5.96
C GLY A 170 6.10 10.75 -7.44
N ASN A 171 7.01 11.22 -8.31
CA ASN A 171 6.82 11.14 -9.76
C ASN A 171 6.87 9.68 -10.27
N TYR A 172 6.30 9.46 -11.46
CA TYR A 172 6.16 8.14 -12.05
C TYR A 172 7.51 7.49 -12.36
N GLU A 173 8.46 8.24 -12.93
CA GLU A 173 9.75 7.71 -13.41
C GLU A 173 10.58 7.15 -12.25
N SER A 174 10.63 7.88 -11.14
CA SER A 174 11.26 7.42 -9.91
C SER A 174 10.54 6.19 -9.35
N TYR A 175 9.21 6.18 -9.35
CA TYR A 175 8.44 5.03 -8.87
C TYR A 175 8.66 3.78 -9.73
N ARG A 176 8.70 3.91 -11.06
CA ARG A 176 9.03 2.82 -11.98
C ARG A 176 10.38 2.20 -11.64
N ASP A 177 11.40 3.03 -11.46
CA ASP A 177 12.75 2.57 -11.13
C ASP A 177 12.79 1.86 -9.76
N GLN A 178 12.00 2.35 -8.79
CA GLN A 178 11.84 1.69 -7.50
C GLN A 178 11.14 0.32 -7.63
N VAL A 179 10.09 0.21 -8.45
CA VAL A 179 9.41 -1.08 -8.73
C VAL A 179 10.39 -2.06 -9.37
N ALA A 180 11.18 -1.64 -10.34
CA ALA A 180 12.19 -2.48 -10.98
C ALA A 180 13.23 -3.02 -9.96
N ALA A 181 13.76 -2.14 -9.09
CA ALA A 181 14.70 -2.55 -8.05
C ALA A 181 14.06 -3.51 -7.03
N ALA A 182 12.83 -3.22 -6.61
CA ALA A 182 12.11 -4.05 -5.64
C ALA A 182 11.79 -5.44 -6.20
N VAL A 183 11.25 -5.53 -7.43
CA VAL A 183 10.91 -6.80 -8.08
C VAL A 183 12.16 -7.65 -8.31
N ALA A 184 13.25 -7.04 -8.79
CA ALA A 184 14.52 -7.75 -8.95
C ALA A 184 15.06 -8.35 -7.64
N ALA A 185 14.66 -7.79 -6.49
CA ALA A 185 15.02 -8.26 -5.16
C ALA A 185 13.98 -9.19 -4.50
N GLY A 186 12.93 -9.61 -5.23
CA GLY A 186 11.92 -10.56 -4.73
C GLY A 186 10.59 -9.96 -4.29
N CYS A 187 10.35 -8.67 -4.55
CA CYS A 187 9.02 -8.07 -4.40
C CYS A 187 8.01 -8.74 -5.34
N SER A 188 6.81 -9.03 -4.84
CA SER A 188 5.77 -9.74 -5.60
C SER A 188 4.92 -8.83 -6.50
N GLY A 189 5.16 -7.51 -6.48
CA GLY A 189 4.47 -6.56 -7.34
C GLY A 189 4.33 -5.18 -6.73
N PHE A 190 3.28 -4.47 -7.11
CA PHE A 190 3.09 -3.08 -6.70
C PHE A 190 1.62 -2.76 -6.42
N MET A 191 1.40 -1.78 -5.54
CA MET A 191 0.08 -1.18 -5.28
C MET A 191 0.20 0.34 -5.46
N ALA A 192 -0.01 0.78 -6.70
CA ALA A 192 0.22 2.15 -7.12
C ALA A 192 -1.00 3.06 -6.91
N GLY A 193 -0.72 4.30 -6.51
CA GLY A 193 -1.72 5.36 -6.36
C GLY A 193 -1.31 6.61 -7.13
N ARG A 194 -1.03 7.68 -6.38
CA ARG A 194 -0.70 9.02 -6.88
C ARG A 194 0.43 9.07 -7.92
N ALA A 195 1.46 8.23 -7.83
CA ALA A 195 2.53 8.23 -8.83
C ALA A 195 2.08 7.71 -10.21
N LEU A 196 0.98 6.96 -10.26
CA LEU A 196 0.43 6.39 -11.48
C LEU A 196 -0.66 7.28 -12.09
N TRP A 197 -1.60 7.76 -11.27
CA TRP A 197 -2.81 8.45 -11.72
C TRP A 197 -3.09 9.80 -11.05
N GLY A 198 -2.14 10.36 -10.28
CA GLY A 198 -2.33 11.61 -9.53
C GLY A 198 -2.77 12.78 -10.42
N GLU A 199 -2.23 12.87 -11.64
CA GLU A 199 -2.62 13.88 -12.62
C GLU A 199 -4.10 13.77 -13.01
N ALA A 200 -4.62 12.54 -13.19
CA ALA A 200 -6.01 12.31 -13.53
C ALA A 200 -6.97 12.69 -12.39
N ALA A 201 -6.54 12.52 -11.14
CA ALA A 201 -7.32 12.90 -9.96
C ALA A 201 -7.45 14.42 -9.80
N LEU A 202 -6.41 15.17 -10.20
CA LEU A 202 -6.40 16.64 -10.15
C LEU A 202 -6.99 17.29 -11.40
N ALA A 203 -7.16 16.53 -12.48
CA ALA A 203 -7.67 17.02 -13.74
C ALA A 203 -9.16 17.34 -13.72
N SER A 204 -9.55 18.28 -14.60
CA SER A 204 -10.93 18.58 -14.90
C SER A 204 -11.66 17.33 -15.46
N PRO A 205 -12.99 17.23 -15.31
CA PRO A 205 -13.74 16.12 -15.88
C PRO A 205 -13.57 15.94 -17.39
N SER A 206 -13.35 17.02 -18.15
CA SER A 206 -13.16 16.96 -19.61
C SER A 206 -11.78 16.43 -20.00
N ASP A 207 -10.74 16.72 -19.22
CA ASP A 207 -9.36 16.32 -19.54
C ASP A 207 -9.04 14.90 -19.01
N ARG A 208 -9.73 14.48 -17.95
CA ARG A 208 -9.47 13.21 -17.24
C ARG A 208 -9.47 11.98 -18.16
N PRO A 209 -10.42 11.78 -19.09
CA PRO A 209 -10.41 10.61 -19.97
C PRO A 209 -9.14 10.53 -20.83
N GLY A 210 -8.68 11.67 -21.35
CA GLY A 210 -7.44 11.75 -22.15
C GLY A 210 -6.22 11.39 -21.31
N ILE A 211 -6.12 11.92 -20.09
CA ILE A 211 -5.02 11.59 -19.17
C ILE A 211 -5.03 10.10 -18.81
N ILE A 212 -6.20 9.51 -18.56
CA ILE A 212 -6.30 8.08 -18.27
C ILE A 212 -5.81 7.24 -19.45
N SER A 213 -6.27 7.57 -20.67
CA SER A 213 -5.90 6.86 -21.90
C SER A 213 -4.42 7.00 -22.24
N ASP A 214 -3.91 8.23 -22.19
CA ASP A 214 -2.64 8.57 -22.84
C ASP A 214 -1.46 8.57 -21.86
N VAL A 215 -1.75 8.64 -20.56
CA VAL A 215 -0.72 8.66 -19.50
C VAL A 215 -0.87 7.47 -18.57
N VAL A 216 -2.02 7.28 -17.93
CA VAL A 216 -2.19 6.27 -16.87
C VAL A 216 -2.12 4.84 -17.43
N ALA A 217 -2.81 4.56 -18.53
CA ALA A 217 -2.84 3.20 -19.10
C ALA A 217 -1.47 2.74 -19.62
N PRO A 218 -0.69 3.55 -20.38
CA PRO A 218 0.68 3.19 -20.78
C PRO A 218 1.61 2.95 -19.59
N ARG A 219 1.55 3.82 -18.57
CA ARG A 219 2.32 3.67 -17.33
C ARG A 219 1.99 2.36 -16.62
N LEU A 220 0.70 2.02 -16.51
CA LEU A 220 0.28 0.75 -15.90
C LEU A 220 0.78 -0.46 -16.70
N ALA A 221 0.77 -0.38 -18.04
CA ALA A 221 1.29 -1.44 -18.90
C ALA A 221 2.81 -1.64 -18.71
N GLU A 222 3.57 -0.55 -18.60
CA GLU A 222 5.01 -0.60 -18.30
C GLU A 222 5.29 -1.18 -16.92
N LEU A 223 4.58 -0.75 -15.86
CA LEU A 223 4.78 -1.36 -14.54
C LEU A 223 4.44 -2.85 -14.53
N ARG A 224 3.43 -3.29 -15.30
CA ARG A 224 3.09 -4.71 -15.42
C ARG A 224 4.20 -5.52 -16.10
N SER A 225 4.86 -4.97 -17.12
CA SER A 225 5.94 -5.70 -17.80
C SER A 225 7.18 -5.90 -16.92
N ILE A 226 7.35 -5.08 -15.87
CA ILE A 226 8.43 -5.25 -14.88
C ILE A 226 8.17 -6.46 -13.97
N VAL A 227 6.91 -6.70 -13.58
CA VAL A 227 6.55 -7.76 -12.62
C VAL A 227 6.58 -9.16 -13.24
N GLY A 228 6.32 -9.27 -14.56
CA GLY A 228 6.18 -10.53 -15.27
C GLY A 228 4.74 -10.98 -15.38
#